data_AF-A0A2B4EIQ7-F1
#
_entry.id   AF-A0A2B4EIQ7-F1
#
_cell.length_a   1.000
_cell.length_b   1.000
_cell.length_c   1.000
_cell.angle_alpha   90.00
_cell.angle_beta   90.00
_cell.angle_gamma   90.00
#
_symmetry.space_group_name_H-M   'P 1'
#
loop_
_entity.id
_entity.type
_entity.pdbx_description
1 polymer ?
#
loop_
_entity_poly.entity_id
_entity_poly.type
_entity_poly.pdbx_seq_one_letter_code
_entity_poly.pdbx_strand_id
1 'polypeptide(L)' 'MEQLDFSALEPPLFLLVLQLIAFVSIICIVYGILYNNLLKLNMPKWTAHAVATVFSLGIAYQSFMNFI' A
#
# COMPACT_ATOMS: atom_id res chain seq x y z
N MET A 1 -6.87 18.10 35.02
CA MET A 1 -6.58 16.77 34.45
C MET A 1 -7.39 16.69 33.18
N GLU A 2 -6.75 16.95 32.05
CA GLU A 2 -7.42 16.97 30.74
C GLU A 2 -7.95 15.57 30.47
N GLN A 3 -9.28 15.39 30.53
CA GLN A 3 -9.93 14.17 30.09
C GLN A 3 -9.75 14.11 28.58
N LEU A 4 -8.76 13.33 28.15
CA LEU A 4 -8.52 13.02 26.76
C LEU A 4 -9.75 12.24 26.29
N ASP A 5 -10.64 12.92 25.59
CA ASP A 5 -11.96 12.43 25.20
C ASP A 5 -11.79 11.36 24.10
N PHE A 6 -11.52 10.11 24.53
CA PHE A 6 -11.28 8.97 23.64
C PHE A 6 -12.47 8.69 22.72
N SER A 7 -13.68 9.14 23.07
CA SER A 7 -14.87 9.01 22.23
C SER A 7 -14.86 9.91 20.98
N ALA A 8 -14.06 10.97 20.98
CA ALA A 8 -13.80 11.75 19.76
C ALA A 8 -12.76 11.07 18.83
N LEU A 9 -11.99 10.10 19.35
CA LEU A 9 -10.92 9.40 18.64
C LEU A 9 -11.38 8.10 17.94
N GLU A 10 -12.49 7.52 18.38
CA GLU A 10 -13.11 6.33 17.76
C GLU A 10 -13.41 6.51 16.25
N PRO A 11 -14.09 7.59 15.80
CA PRO A 11 -14.34 7.81 14.37
C PRO A 11 -13.08 8.06 13.52
N PRO A 12 -12.10 8.89 13.91
CA PRO A 12 -10.90 9.12 13.10
C PRO A 12 -9.99 7.88 13.04
N LEU A 13 -9.92 7.06 14.09
CA LEU A 13 -9.18 5.80 14.05
C LEU A 13 -9.80 4.79 13.08
N PHE A 14 -11.13 4.69 13.05
CA PHE A 14 -11.82 3.79 12.12
C PHE A 14 -11.55 4.16 10.65
N LEU A 15 -11.64 5.45 10.32
CA LEU A 15 -11.32 5.94 8.98
C LEU A 15 -9.85 5.70 8.61
N LEU A 16 -8.94 5.88 9.57
CA LEU A 16 -7.51 5.67 9.35
C LEU A 16 -7.18 4.19 9.10
N VAL A 17 -7.80 3.27 9.83
CA VAL A 17 -7.67 1.83 9.61
C VAL A 17 -8.25 1.44 8.24
N LEU A 18 -9.42 1.95 7.88
CA LEU A 18 -10.04 1.70 6.57
C LEU A 18 -9.16 2.20 5.42
N GLN A 19 -8.59 3.40 5.57
CA GLN A 19 -7.64 3.99 4.62
C GLN A 19 -6.40 3.10 4.47
N LEU A 20 -5.85 2.60 5.58
CA LEU A 20 -4.67 1.75 5.58
C LEU A 20 -4.92 0.39 4.91
N ILE A 21 -6.09 -0.20 5.14
CA ILE A 21 -6.54 -1.42 4.47
C ILE A 21 -6.67 -1.18 2.96
N ALA A 22 -7.35 -0.09 2.55
CA ALA A 22 -7.49 0.26 1.14
C ALA A 22 -6.13 0.48 0.46
N PHE A 23 -5.21 1.14 1.14
CA PHE A 23 -3.85 1.38 0.67
C PHE A 23 -3.08 0.08 0.42
N VAL A 24 -3.10 -0.84 1.39
CA VAL A 24 -2.47 -2.16 1.27
C VAL A 24 -3.13 -2.98 0.15
N SER A 25 -4.46 -2.93 0.02
CA SER A 25 -5.18 -3.62 -1.06
C SER A 25 -4.75 -3.12 -2.43
N ILE A 26 -4.64 -1.79 -2.63
CA ILE A 26 -4.19 -1.20 -3.90
C ILE A 26 -2.78 -1.67 -4.25
N ILE A 27 -1.84 -1.60 -3.29
CA ILE A 27 -0.45 -2.04 -3.51
C ILE A 27 -0.40 -3.53 -3.90
N CYS A 28 -1.20 -4.37 -3.24
CA CYS A 28 -1.25 -5.79 -3.51
C CYS A 28 -1.80 -6.09 -4.92
N ILE A 29 -2.84 -5.37 -5.35
CA ILE A 29 -3.39 -5.48 -6.71
C ILE A 29 -2.37 -5.05 -7.76
N VAL A 30 -1.73 -3.89 -7.56
CA VAL A 30 -0.69 -3.37 -8.46
C VAL A 30 0.47 -4.36 -8.57
N TYR A 31 0.93 -4.89 -7.44
CA TYR A 31 1.97 -5.91 -7.39
C TYR A 31 1.58 -7.15 -8.21
N GLY A 32 0.37 -7.68 -8.01
CA GLY A 32 -0.11 -8.87 -8.71
C GLY A 32 -0.21 -8.68 -10.23
N ILE A 33 -0.75 -7.54 -10.67
CA ILE A 33 -0.83 -7.19 -12.11
C ILE A 33 0.57 -7.06 -12.70
N LEU A 34 1.48 -6.38 -12.00
CA LEU A 34 2.83 -6.14 -12.49
C LEU A 34 3.64 -7.44 -12.57
N TYR A 35 3.59 -8.26 -11.53
CA TYR A 35 4.24 -9.57 -11.51
C TYR A 35 3.74 -10.48 -12.65
N ASN A 36 2.43 -10.53 -12.89
CA ASN A 36 1.85 -11.33 -13.97
C ASN A 36 2.27 -10.83 -15.36
N ASN A 37 2.33 -9.50 -15.56
CA ASN A 37 2.83 -8.91 -16.80
C ASN A 37 4.32 -9.21 -17.03
N LEU A 38 5.14 -9.14 -15.98
CA LEU A 38 6.57 -9.46 -16.05
C LEU A 38 6.81 -10.94 -16.37
N LEU A 39 6.00 -11.85 -15.83
CA LEU A 39 6.02 -13.27 -16.22
C LEU A 39 5.62 -13.48 -17.68
N LYS A 40 4.60 -12.75 -18.18
CA LYS A 40 4.20 -12.77 -19.59
C LYS A 40 5.27 -12.25 -20.55
N LEU A 41 6.15 -11.36 -20.08
CA LEU A 41 7.31 -10.86 -20.81
C LEU A 41 8.48 -11.87 -20.84
N ASN A 42 8.27 -13.09 -20.35
CA ASN A 42 9.28 -14.15 -20.27
C ASN A 42 10.50 -13.75 -19.43
N MET A 43 10.34 -12.80 -18.51
CA MET A 43 11.40 -12.40 -17.61
C MET A 43 11.66 -13.49 -16.56
N PRO A 44 12.91 -13.63 -16.07
CA PRO A 44 13.22 -14.54 -14.99
C PRO A 44 12.34 -14.22 -13.76
N LYS A 45 11.82 -15.26 -13.09
CA LYS A 45 10.95 -15.08 -11.91
C LYS A 45 11.56 -14.17 -10.84
N TRP A 46 12.88 -14.26 -10.63
CA TRP A 46 13.59 -13.42 -9.66
C TRP A 46 13.60 -11.94 -10.07
N THR A 47 13.74 -11.64 -11.36
CA THR A 47 13.66 -10.27 -11.91
C THR A 47 12.23 -9.75 -11.83
N ALA A 48 11.24 -10.58 -12.17
CA ALA A 48 9.83 -10.20 -12.05
C ALA A 48 9.46 -9.84 -10.60
N HIS A 49 9.97 -10.60 -9.64
CA HIS A 49 9.76 -10.36 -8.21
C HIS A 49 10.46 -9.08 -7.75
N ALA A 50 11.72 -8.86 -8.14
CA ALA A 50 12.47 -7.68 -7.76
C ALA A 50 11.85 -6.39 -8.32
N VAL A 51 11.49 -6.39 -9.61
CA VAL A 51 10.86 -5.23 -10.26
C VAL A 51 9.50 -4.96 -9.65
N ALA A 52 8.64 -5.97 -9.47
CA ALA A 52 7.33 -5.78 -8.87
C ALA A 52 7.44 -5.22 -7.44
N THR A 53 8.38 -5.73 -6.64
CA THR A 53 8.61 -5.22 -5.28
C THR A 53 9.09 -3.78 -5.27
N VAL A 54 10.11 -3.43 -6.07
CA VAL A 54 10.65 -2.05 -6.12
C VAL A 54 9.59 -1.06 -6.63
N PHE A 55 8.82 -1.45 -7.65
CA PHE A 55 7.79 -0.59 -8.22
C PHE A 55 6.62 -0.39 -7.24
N SER A 56 6.14 -1.46 -6.61
CA SER A 56 5.11 -1.38 -5.57
C SER A 56 5.59 -0.58 -4.35
N LEU A 57 6.85 -0.74 -3.94
CA LEU A 57 7.44 0.03 -2.84
C LEU A 57 7.58 1.51 -3.21
N GLY A 58 8.00 1.82 -4.44
CA GLY A 58 8.10 3.18 -4.95
C GLY A 58 6.76 3.90 -5.00
N ILE A 59 5.71 3.23 -5.50
CA ILE A 59 4.33 3.76 -5.50
C ILE A 59 3.84 3.96 -4.07
N ALA A 60 4.11 3.01 -3.18
CA ALA A 60 3.75 3.13 -1.77
C ALA A 60 4.42 4.34 -1.11
N TYR A 61 5.72 4.52 -1.33
CA TYR A 61 6.48 5.64 -0.79
C TYR A 61 5.97 6.98 -1.34
N GLN A 62 5.78 7.08 -2.65
CA GLN A 62 5.25 8.31 -3.26
C GLN A 62 3.85 8.64 -2.75
N SER A 63 2.98 7.64 -2.66
CA SER A 63 1.61 7.83 -2.15
C SER A 63 1.60 8.22 -0.68
N PHE A 64 2.53 7.69 0.12
CA PHE A 64 2.69 8.07 1.52
C PHE A 64 3.22 9.49 1.68
N MET A 65 4.24 9.87 0.92
CA MET A 65 4.80 11.23 0.94
C MET A 65 3.82 12.28 0.41
N ASN A 66 2.95 11.92 -0.53
CA ASN A 66 1.91 12.81 -1.06
C ASN A 66 0.65 12.87 -0.17
N PHE A 67 0.56 11.99 0.83
CA PHE A 67 -0.52 11.99 1.82
C PHE A 67 -0.14 12.81 3.08
N ILE A 68 1.16 13.01 3.34
CA ILE A 68 1.73 13.90 4.36
C ILE A 68 1.75 15.35 3.87
#